data_AF-A0AAV4ADM9-F1
#
_entry.id   AF-A0AAV4ADM9-F1
#
_cell.length_a   1.000
_cell.length_b   1.000
_cell.length_c   1.000
_cell.angle_alpha   90.00
_cell.angle_beta   90.00
_cell.angle_gamma   90.00
#
_symmetry.space_group_name_H-M   'P 1'
#
loop_
_entity.id
_entity.type
_entity.pdbx_description
1 polymer ?
#
loop_
_entity_poly.entity_id
_entity_poly.type
_entity_poly.pdbx_seq_one_letter_code
_entity_poly.pdbx_strand_id
1 'polypeptide(L)'
;MRGRHKKMSDLMKEERERIRAHIRSFSTVESHYCRKDSERLYLGASLNLATMYRLYCETRHKEQAVTIASSTVYCELFRTEFNLGFHNPSKDRCDFCVSFENLSLDEKDKQKQLYNDHHRNKARVQEKKIKDKEESHSKNENDSVHATLERVSKDLDIYTTPHWAGVISAAKRTKPHYIVKELDEHCFFDFKQVAGHLKSFDLDVDRQKVQWLNIKSMKTTKENPILYDYDAQYDQLNLAQRIRKVQHSVDFHEIKSDVLNFGKSPGIDKDKYDDLQSLCKAQIIPKDHHQFSTS
;
A
#
# COMPACT_ATOMS: atom_id res chain seq x y z
N MET A 1 -38.91 -36.69 -36.92
CA MET A 1 -39.00 -35.21 -36.79
C MET A 1 -37.62 -34.66 -36.47
N ARG A 2 -37.00 -33.90 -37.38
CA ARG A 2 -35.73 -33.20 -37.11
C ARG A 2 -36.06 -31.80 -36.57
N GLY A 3 -35.59 -31.48 -35.37
CA GLY A 3 -35.85 -30.20 -34.72
C GLY A 3 -35.31 -29.01 -35.54
N ARG A 4 -36.10 -27.94 -35.63
CA ARG A 4 -35.68 -26.68 -36.28
C ARG A 4 -34.57 -26.03 -35.45
N HIS A 5 -33.35 -25.97 -35.96
CA HIS A 5 -32.28 -25.15 -35.40
C HIS A 5 -32.65 -23.67 -35.53
N LYS A 6 -32.62 -22.92 -34.41
CA LYS A 6 -32.76 -21.46 -34.43
C LYS A 6 -31.59 -20.82 -35.18
N LYS A 7 -31.87 -19.75 -35.95
CA LYS A 7 -30.84 -18.97 -36.65
C LYS A 7 -30.00 -18.18 -35.66
N MET A 8 -28.70 -18.04 -35.93
CA MET A 8 -27.74 -17.33 -35.07
C MET A 8 -28.15 -15.87 -34.76
N SER A 9 -28.83 -15.20 -35.69
CA SER A 9 -29.34 -13.83 -35.49
C SER A 9 -30.39 -13.73 -34.38
N ASP A 10 -31.22 -14.74 -34.23
CA ASP A 10 -32.31 -14.75 -33.26
C ASP A 10 -31.78 -15.08 -31.87
N LEU A 11 -30.77 -15.96 -31.78
CA LEU A 11 -30.04 -16.24 -30.55
C LEU A 11 -29.31 -15.00 -30.01
N MET A 12 -28.71 -14.20 -30.89
CA MET A 12 -28.06 -12.93 -30.51
C MET A 12 -29.07 -11.88 -30.00
N LYS A 13 -30.27 -11.83 -30.55
CA LYS A 13 -31.34 -10.93 -30.07
C LYS A 13 -31.85 -11.36 -28.69
N GLU A 14 -32.08 -12.66 -28.50
CA GLU A 14 -32.50 -13.22 -27.21
C GLU A 14 -31.47 -12.98 -26.12
N GLU A 15 -30.18 -13.11 -26.41
CA GLU A 15 -29.10 -12.89 -25.44
C GLU A 15 -28.98 -11.39 -25.05
N ARG A 16 -29.15 -10.46 -26.00
CA ARG A 16 -29.19 -9.02 -25.69
C ARG A 16 -30.36 -8.65 -24.78
N GLU A 17 -31.54 -9.26 -24.98
CA GLU A 17 -32.69 -9.00 -24.10
C GLU A 17 -32.47 -9.55 -22.68
N ARG A 18 -31.78 -10.69 -22.55
CA ARG A 18 -31.38 -11.24 -21.25
C ARG A 18 -30.41 -10.32 -20.51
N ILE A 19 -29.47 -9.71 -21.22
CA ILE A 19 -28.56 -8.72 -20.64
C ILE A 19 -29.35 -7.51 -20.12
N ARG A 20 -30.32 -7.00 -20.89
CA ARG A 20 -31.19 -5.90 -20.43
C ARG A 20 -31.99 -6.27 -19.18
N ALA A 21 -32.59 -7.46 -19.16
CA ALA A 21 -33.33 -7.95 -18.01
C ALA A 21 -32.43 -8.07 -16.76
N HIS A 22 -31.21 -8.58 -16.93
CA HIS A 22 -30.22 -8.65 -15.85
C HIS A 22 -29.84 -7.26 -15.33
N ILE A 23 -29.56 -6.29 -16.21
CA ILE A 23 -29.25 -4.91 -15.80
C ILE A 23 -30.43 -4.26 -15.06
N ARG A 24 -31.67 -4.50 -15.49
CA ARG A 24 -32.90 -4.01 -14.82
C ARG A 24 -33.18 -4.67 -13.47
N SER A 25 -32.56 -5.81 -13.17
CA SER A 25 -32.78 -6.53 -11.90
C SER A 25 -32.09 -5.88 -10.69
N PHE A 26 -31.11 -5.01 -10.93
CA PHE A 26 -30.40 -4.33 -9.85
C PHE A 26 -31.23 -3.17 -9.27
N SER A 27 -31.25 -3.07 -7.93
CA SER A 27 -31.87 -1.95 -7.24
C SER A 27 -31.16 -0.64 -7.57
N THR A 28 -31.93 0.41 -7.88
CA THR A 28 -31.43 1.75 -8.16
C THR A 28 -31.99 2.76 -7.17
N VAL A 29 -31.26 3.85 -6.98
CA VAL A 29 -31.65 4.98 -6.14
C VAL A 29 -31.53 6.26 -6.95
N GLU A 30 -32.48 7.17 -6.80
CA GLU A 30 -32.38 8.52 -7.35
C GLU A 30 -31.28 9.31 -6.62
N SER A 31 -30.64 10.26 -7.31
CA SER A 31 -29.72 11.16 -6.63
C SER A 31 -30.50 12.06 -5.66
N HIS A 32 -30.56 11.66 -4.39
CA HIS A 32 -31.26 12.40 -3.34
C HIS A 32 -30.64 13.79 -3.05
N TYR A 33 -29.49 14.10 -3.67
CA TYR A 33 -28.78 15.37 -3.58
C TYR A 33 -28.84 16.11 -4.94
N CYS A 34 -29.79 17.04 -5.03
CA CYS A 34 -29.84 18.24 -5.86
C CYS A 34 -29.26 18.19 -7.29
N ARG A 35 -30.16 18.08 -8.27
CA ARG A 35 -30.36 19.02 -9.41
C ARG A 35 -31.73 18.70 -10.01
N LYS A 36 -32.60 19.71 -10.18
CA LYS A 36 -33.99 19.54 -10.65
C LYS A 36 -34.13 18.89 -12.05
N ASP A 37 -33.03 18.72 -12.78
CA ASP A 37 -33.05 18.41 -14.21
C ASP A 37 -32.33 17.10 -14.59
N SER A 38 -31.97 16.21 -13.65
CA SER A 38 -31.34 14.93 -13.98
C SER A 38 -32.21 13.73 -13.63
N GLU A 39 -32.64 13.00 -14.64
CA GLU A 39 -33.36 11.71 -14.52
C GLU A 39 -32.41 10.51 -14.32
N ARG A 40 -31.14 10.75 -13.94
CA ARG A 40 -30.13 9.69 -13.83
C ARG A 40 -30.31 8.91 -12.53
N LEU A 41 -30.38 7.59 -12.65
CA LEU A 41 -30.47 6.66 -11.52
C LEU A 41 -29.09 6.09 -11.17
N TYR A 42 -28.89 5.73 -9.90
CA TYR A 42 -27.61 5.25 -9.39
C TYR A 42 -27.71 3.84 -8.79
N LEU A 43 -26.75 2.99 -9.14
CA LEU A 43 -26.52 1.67 -8.58
C LEU A 43 -25.68 1.78 -7.30
N GLY A 44 -25.84 0.82 -6.38
CA GLY A 44 -25.11 0.80 -5.11
C GLY A 44 -23.58 0.84 -5.26
N ALA A 45 -22.89 1.40 -4.27
CA ALA A 45 -21.43 1.63 -4.30
C ALA A 45 -20.57 0.36 -4.33
N SER A 46 -21.15 -0.80 -4.04
CA SER A 46 -20.51 -2.11 -4.16
C SER A 46 -20.55 -2.69 -5.58
N LEU A 47 -21.33 -2.09 -6.48
CA LEU A 47 -21.48 -2.54 -7.85
C LEU A 47 -20.55 -1.76 -8.78
N ASN A 48 -20.00 -2.47 -9.77
CA ASN A 48 -19.34 -1.92 -10.93
C ASN A 48 -19.60 -2.84 -12.13
N LEU A 49 -19.27 -2.38 -13.35
CA LEU A 49 -19.51 -3.14 -14.58
C LEU A 49 -18.90 -4.55 -14.56
N ALA A 50 -17.69 -4.71 -14.02
CA ALA A 50 -17.03 -6.02 -13.93
C ALA A 50 -17.78 -6.98 -12.99
N THR A 51 -18.25 -6.46 -11.86
CA THR A 51 -19.03 -7.22 -10.86
C THR A 51 -20.39 -7.61 -11.42
N MET A 52 -21.08 -6.68 -12.08
CA MET A 52 -22.36 -6.96 -12.72
C MET A 52 -22.20 -8.01 -13.83
N TYR A 53 -21.17 -7.92 -14.67
CA TYR A 53 -20.90 -8.93 -15.69
C TYR A 53 -20.56 -10.30 -15.08
N ARG A 54 -19.81 -10.34 -13.98
CA ARG A 54 -19.55 -11.60 -13.27
C ARG A 54 -20.84 -12.27 -12.78
N LEU A 55 -21.73 -11.49 -12.15
CA LEU A 55 -23.04 -11.98 -11.68
C LEU A 55 -23.94 -12.45 -12.84
N TYR A 56 -23.84 -11.78 -13.99
CA TYR A 56 -24.49 -12.22 -15.22
C TYR A 56 -23.99 -13.61 -15.61
N CYS A 57 -22.68 -13.80 -15.75
CA CYS A 57 -22.09 -15.09 -16.08
C CYS A 57 -22.48 -16.19 -15.09
N GLU A 58 -22.43 -15.92 -13.78
CA GLU A 58 -22.85 -16.88 -12.75
C GLU A 58 -24.31 -17.32 -12.91
N THR A 59 -25.20 -16.37 -13.21
CA THR A 59 -26.62 -16.67 -13.48
C THR A 59 -26.77 -17.52 -14.73
N ARG A 60 -26.04 -17.20 -15.81
CA ARG A 60 -26.09 -17.97 -17.06
C ARG A 60 -25.52 -19.39 -16.92
N HIS A 61 -24.48 -19.55 -16.11
CA HIS A 61 -23.93 -20.87 -15.80
C HIS A 61 -24.92 -21.73 -15.00
N LYS A 62 -25.63 -21.14 -14.02
CA LYS A 62 -26.70 -21.84 -13.27
C LYS A 62 -27.86 -22.28 -14.16
N GLU A 63 -28.19 -21.48 -15.17
CA GLU A 63 -29.21 -21.78 -16.18
C GLU A 63 -28.74 -22.75 -17.28
N GLN A 64 -27.51 -23.26 -17.21
CA GLN A 64 -26.91 -24.13 -18.23
C GLN A 64 -26.97 -23.54 -19.64
N ALA A 65 -26.69 -22.23 -19.76
CA ALA A 65 -26.73 -21.53 -21.03
C ALA A 65 -25.70 -22.07 -22.03
N VAL A 66 -26.15 -22.31 -23.27
CA VAL A 66 -25.30 -22.82 -24.36
C VAL A 66 -24.26 -21.78 -24.81
N THR A 67 -24.59 -20.49 -24.69
CA THR A 67 -23.71 -19.37 -25.05
C THR A 67 -23.88 -18.23 -24.05
N ILE A 68 -22.78 -17.56 -23.70
CA ILE A 68 -22.76 -16.39 -22.83
C ILE A 68 -22.18 -15.23 -23.63
N ALA A 69 -22.88 -14.09 -23.66
CA ALA A 69 -22.37 -12.88 -24.30
C ALA A 69 -21.07 -12.38 -23.65
N SER A 70 -20.20 -11.75 -24.46
CA SER A 70 -18.93 -11.21 -23.97
C SER A 70 -19.13 -9.95 -23.11
N SER A 71 -18.15 -9.69 -22.24
CA SER A 71 -18.09 -8.48 -21.42
C SER A 71 -18.22 -7.19 -22.24
N THR A 72 -17.65 -7.18 -23.45
CA THR A 72 -17.73 -6.03 -24.36
C THR A 72 -19.17 -5.71 -24.74
N VAL A 73 -19.95 -6.72 -25.15
CA VAL A 73 -21.36 -6.55 -25.52
C VAL A 73 -22.20 -6.14 -24.32
N TYR A 74 -21.92 -6.72 -23.15
CA TYR A 74 -22.57 -6.36 -21.90
C TYR A 74 -22.33 -4.89 -21.53
N CYS A 75 -21.07 -4.45 -21.58
CA CYS A 75 -20.67 -3.09 -21.26
C CYS A 75 -21.19 -2.07 -22.28
N GLU A 76 -21.24 -2.44 -23.56
CA GLU A 76 -21.81 -1.60 -24.61
C GLU A 76 -23.29 -1.32 -24.34
N LEU A 77 -24.10 -2.36 -24.13
CA LEU A 77 -25.53 -2.23 -23.83
C LEU A 77 -25.77 -1.39 -22.57
N PHE A 78 -24.99 -1.60 -21.51
CA PHE A 78 -25.10 -0.79 -20.29
C PHE A 78 -24.86 0.71 -20.58
N ARG A 79 -23.86 1.05 -21.41
CA ARG A 79 -23.49 2.44 -21.67
C ARG A 79 -24.43 3.14 -22.65
N THR A 80 -25.00 2.41 -23.60
CA THR A 80 -25.81 2.99 -24.68
C THR A 80 -27.30 2.99 -24.38
N GLU A 81 -27.79 2.02 -23.61
CA GLU A 81 -29.24 1.85 -23.38
C GLU A 81 -29.70 2.26 -21.96
N PHE A 82 -28.78 2.48 -21.02
CA PHE A 82 -29.14 2.79 -19.63
C PHE A 82 -28.53 4.10 -19.16
N ASN A 83 -29.37 5.02 -18.66
CA ASN A 83 -28.94 6.22 -17.95
C ASN A 83 -28.65 5.91 -16.47
N LEU A 84 -27.69 4.99 -16.23
CA LEU A 84 -27.30 4.53 -14.89
C LEU A 84 -25.90 5.01 -14.52
N GLY A 85 -25.73 5.47 -13.29
CA GLY A 85 -24.44 5.74 -12.64
C GLY A 85 -24.13 4.72 -11.54
N PHE A 86 -22.89 4.68 -11.08
CA PHE A 86 -22.52 3.97 -9.85
C PHE A 86 -22.36 4.99 -8.72
N HIS A 87 -22.87 4.69 -7.54
CA HIS A 87 -22.59 5.50 -6.36
C HIS A 87 -21.10 5.46 -6.06
N ASN A 88 -20.49 6.63 -5.95
CA ASN A 88 -19.10 6.74 -5.53
C ASN A 88 -19.02 6.52 -4.01
N PRO A 89 -18.21 5.57 -3.49
CA PRO A 89 -18.05 5.38 -2.05
C PRO A 89 -17.67 6.67 -1.34
N SER A 90 -18.36 7.02 -0.26
CA SER A 90 -18.11 8.25 0.52
C SER A 90 -16.73 8.28 1.20
N LYS A 91 -16.02 7.15 1.25
CA LYS A 91 -14.70 7.01 1.93
C LYS A 91 -13.56 7.75 1.23
N ASP A 92 -13.69 8.05 -0.07
CA ASP A 92 -12.63 8.71 -0.86
C ASP A 92 -12.84 10.23 -1.00
N ARG A 93 -13.83 10.79 -0.30
CA ARG A 93 -14.10 12.23 -0.32
C ARG A 93 -13.43 12.91 0.87
N CYS A 94 -12.85 14.08 0.62
CA CYS A 94 -12.32 14.93 1.67
C CYS A 94 -13.49 15.54 2.44
N ASP A 95 -13.60 15.26 3.74
CA ASP A 95 -14.67 15.77 4.61
C ASP A 95 -14.75 17.30 4.56
N PHE A 96 -13.59 17.98 4.49
CA PHE A 96 -13.54 19.43 4.37
C PHE A 96 -14.13 19.92 3.04
N CYS A 97 -13.78 19.30 1.91
CA CYS A 97 -14.33 19.68 0.60
C CYS A 97 -15.84 19.43 0.54
N VAL A 98 -16.30 18.28 1.05
CA VAL A 98 -17.74 17.94 1.09
C VAL A 98 -18.49 18.93 1.98
N SER A 99 -17.93 19.28 3.14
CA SER A 99 -18.52 20.27 4.03
C SER A 99 -18.65 21.63 3.34
N PHE A 100 -17.58 22.09 2.67
CA PHE A 100 -17.58 23.35 1.91
C PHE A 100 -18.59 23.34 0.75
N GLU A 101 -18.70 22.24 0.00
CA GLU A 101 -19.68 22.10 -1.09
C GLU A 101 -21.13 22.24 -0.61
N ASN A 102 -21.41 21.83 0.63
CA ASN A 102 -22.73 21.88 1.24
C ASN A 102 -23.07 23.21 1.93
N LEU A 103 -22.13 24.16 2.00
CA LEU A 103 -22.38 25.49 2.56
C LEU A 103 -23.24 26.38 1.64
N SER A 104 -23.94 27.34 2.25
CA SER A 104 -24.64 28.41 1.53
C SER A 104 -23.66 29.31 0.76
N LEU A 105 -24.16 30.11 -0.19
CA LEU A 105 -23.30 30.99 -1.00
C LEU A 105 -22.52 32.01 -0.15
N ASP A 106 -23.18 32.58 0.88
CA ASP A 106 -22.57 33.56 1.77
C ASP A 106 -21.48 32.94 2.68
N GLU A 107 -21.70 31.70 3.13
CA GLU A 107 -20.72 30.94 3.91
C GLU A 107 -19.54 30.46 3.05
N LYS A 108 -19.81 30.09 1.79
CA LYS A 108 -18.78 29.74 0.81
C LYS A 108 -17.87 30.92 0.54
N ASP A 109 -18.39 32.14 0.41
CA ASP A 109 -17.57 33.32 0.15
C ASP A 109 -16.60 33.58 1.31
N LYS A 110 -17.08 33.46 2.56
CA LYS A 110 -16.25 33.58 3.77
C LYS A 110 -15.16 32.51 3.86
N GLN A 111 -15.44 31.28 3.42
CA GLN A 111 -14.50 30.16 3.51
C GLN A 111 -13.71 29.90 2.21
N LYS A 112 -13.91 30.71 1.17
CA LYS A 112 -13.33 30.51 -0.16
C LYS A 112 -11.80 30.51 -0.14
N GLN A 113 -11.20 31.40 0.64
CA GLN A 113 -9.75 31.45 0.78
C GLN A 113 -9.20 30.18 1.42
N LEU A 114 -9.80 29.73 2.54
CA LEU A 114 -9.40 28.50 3.22
C LEU A 114 -9.56 27.27 2.31
N TYR A 115 -10.62 27.24 1.50
CA TYR A 115 -10.83 26.19 0.50
C TYR A 115 -9.75 26.18 -0.58
N ASN A 116 -9.42 27.34 -1.13
CA ASN A 116 -8.34 27.45 -2.10
C ASN A 116 -7.00 27.00 -1.50
N ASP A 117 -6.72 27.35 -0.24
CA ASP A 117 -5.50 26.95 0.47
C ASP A 117 -5.42 25.45 0.70
N HIS A 118 -6.53 24.81 1.09
CA HIS A 118 -6.63 23.37 1.18
C HIS A 118 -6.25 22.68 -0.14
N HIS A 119 -6.81 23.16 -1.27
CA HIS A 119 -6.51 22.62 -2.60
C HIS A 119 -5.07 22.87 -3.05
N ARG A 120 -4.51 24.06 -2.79
CA ARG A 120 -3.11 24.38 -3.06
C ARG A 120 -2.17 23.46 -2.28
N ASN A 121 -2.44 23.26 -0.98
CA ASN A 121 -1.67 22.36 -0.13
C ASN A 121 -1.76 20.91 -0.62
N LYS A 122 -2.95 20.43 -0.98
CA LYS A 122 -3.14 19.10 -1.56
C LYS A 122 -2.34 18.90 -2.84
N ALA A 123 -2.34 19.88 -3.75
CA ALA A 123 -1.56 19.85 -4.97
C ALA A 123 -0.05 19.76 -4.68
N ARG A 124 0.44 20.58 -3.74
CA ARG A 124 1.86 20.60 -3.34
C ARG A 124 2.32 19.28 -2.71
N VAL A 125 1.51 18.69 -1.83
CA VAL A 125 1.82 17.38 -1.23
C VAL A 125 1.86 16.29 -2.30
N GLN A 126 0.92 16.32 -3.25
CA GLN A 126 0.90 15.37 -4.36
C GLN A 126 2.11 15.53 -5.28
N GLU A 127 2.51 16.76 -5.60
CA GLU A 127 3.70 17.06 -6.39
C GLU A 127 4.97 16.55 -5.71
N LYS A 128 5.16 16.84 -4.40
CA LYS A 128 6.27 16.28 -3.61
C LYS A 128 6.26 14.75 -3.64
N LYS A 129 5.10 14.12 -3.42
CA LYS A 129 4.97 12.66 -3.45
C LYS A 129 5.32 12.06 -4.81
N ILE A 130 4.91 12.71 -5.90
CA ILE A 130 5.26 12.28 -7.27
C ILE A 130 6.77 12.38 -7.45
N LYS A 131 7.36 13.52 -7.09
CA LYS A 131 8.81 13.74 -7.17
C LYS A 131 9.59 12.71 -6.34
N ASP A 132 9.22 12.48 -5.08
CA ASP A 132 9.87 11.49 -4.21
C ASP A 132 9.74 10.08 -4.80
N LYS A 133 8.59 9.77 -5.38
CA LYS A 133 8.34 8.49 -6.06
C LYS A 133 9.16 8.35 -7.35
N GLU A 134 9.29 9.40 -8.14
CA GLU A 134 10.12 9.42 -9.35
C GLU A 134 11.61 9.30 -9.01
N GLU A 135 12.09 10.01 -7.99
CA GLU A 135 13.44 9.89 -7.47
C GLU A 135 13.73 8.48 -6.91
N SER A 136 12.74 7.86 -6.27
CA SER A 136 12.81 6.48 -5.79
C SER A 136 12.81 5.47 -6.94
N HIS A 137 11.94 5.60 -7.93
CA HIS A 137 11.88 4.67 -9.07
C HIS A 137 13.07 4.79 -10.02
N SER A 138 13.62 6.00 -10.20
CA SER A 138 14.84 6.22 -10.96
C SER A 138 16.07 5.57 -10.29
N LYS A 139 15.99 5.16 -9.03
CA LYS A 139 17.12 4.72 -8.21
C LYS A 139 16.87 3.45 -7.40
N ASN A 140 15.87 2.63 -7.73
CA ASN A 140 15.66 1.39 -6.98
C ASN A 140 16.60 0.28 -7.48
N GLU A 141 17.90 0.49 -7.22
CA GLU A 141 18.90 -0.58 -7.25
C GLU A 141 18.40 -1.77 -6.44
N ASN A 142 17.69 -1.53 -5.34
CA ASN A 142 17.09 -2.56 -4.52
C ASN A 142 16.06 -3.43 -5.28
N ASP A 143 15.14 -2.84 -6.03
CA ASP A 143 14.14 -3.62 -6.80
C ASP A 143 14.82 -4.42 -7.91
N SER A 144 15.83 -3.82 -8.55
CA SER A 144 16.64 -4.50 -9.57
C SER A 144 17.42 -5.69 -9.00
N VAL A 145 18.01 -5.51 -7.81
CA VAL A 145 18.67 -6.58 -7.04
C VAL A 145 17.65 -7.64 -6.67
N HIS A 146 16.52 -7.30 -6.05
CA HIS A 146 15.48 -8.24 -5.66
C HIS A 146 14.96 -9.05 -6.85
N ALA A 147 14.60 -8.41 -7.96
CA ALA A 147 14.15 -9.09 -9.17
C ALA A 147 15.22 -10.03 -9.74
N THR A 148 16.49 -9.65 -9.64
CA THR A 148 17.62 -10.50 -10.07
C THR A 148 17.81 -11.70 -9.15
N LEU A 149 17.77 -11.49 -7.83
CA LEU A 149 17.91 -12.55 -6.83
C LEU A 149 16.74 -13.53 -6.87
N GLU A 150 15.51 -13.06 -7.02
CA GLU A 150 14.33 -13.91 -7.15
C GLU A 150 14.42 -14.81 -8.39
N ARG A 151 14.90 -14.26 -9.52
CA ARG A 151 15.12 -15.03 -10.74
C ARG A 151 16.21 -16.09 -10.58
N VAL A 152 17.31 -15.77 -9.89
CA VAL A 152 18.44 -16.69 -9.74
C VAL A 152 18.16 -17.77 -8.69
N SER A 153 17.45 -17.42 -7.60
CA SER A 153 17.15 -18.37 -6.52
C SER A 153 16.07 -19.39 -6.85
N LYS A 154 15.20 -19.14 -7.83
CA LYS A 154 14.12 -20.06 -8.24
C LYS A 154 14.61 -21.45 -8.64
N ASP A 155 15.79 -21.54 -9.24
CA ASP A 155 16.36 -22.79 -9.75
C ASP A 155 17.48 -23.33 -8.85
N LEU A 156 17.67 -22.76 -7.65
CA LEU A 156 18.75 -23.12 -6.75
C LEU A 156 18.21 -23.70 -5.45
N ASP A 157 18.83 -24.80 -5.04
CA ASP A 157 18.57 -25.43 -3.75
C ASP A 157 19.31 -24.67 -2.63
N ILE A 158 18.57 -23.85 -1.88
CA ILE A 158 19.11 -23.00 -0.81
C ILE A 158 18.62 -23.48 0.55
N TYR A 159 19.52 -24.03 1.36
CA TYR A 159 19.19 -24.64 2.65
C TYR A 159 19.69 -23.87 3.87
N THR A 160 20.69 -22.99 3.72
CA THR A 160 21.31 -22.27 4.83
C THR A 160 21.53 -20.79 4.49
N THR A 161 21.69 -19.94 5.51
CA THR A 161 21.95 -18.51 5.31
C THR A 161 23.27 -18.23 4.57
N PRO A 162 24.39 -18.93 4.83
CA PRO A 162 25.63 -18.74 4.06
C PRO A 162 25.49 -19.06 2.57
N HIS A 163 24.59 -19.98 2.16
CA HIS A 163 24.35 -20.23 0.73
C HIS A 163 23.87 -18.96 0.02
N TRP A 164 23.05 -18.13 0.69
CA TRP A 164 22.59 -16.87 0.12
C TRP A 164 23.74 -15.91 -0.19
N ALA A 165 24.82 -15.88 0.59
CA ALA A 165 25.96 -15.01 0.30
C ALA A 165 26.60 -15.35 -1.06
N GLY A 166 26.78 -16.65 -1.33
CA GLY A 166 27.25 -17.16 -2.63
C GLY A 166 26.28 -16.83 -3.77
N VAL A 167 24.98 -17.07 -3.57
CA VAL A 167 23.94 -16.77 -4.56
C VAL A 167 23.91 -15.29 -4.90
N ILE A 168 23.92 -14.42 -3.88
CA ILE A 168 23.85 -12.97 -4.08
C ILE A 168 25.08 -12.46 -4.82
N SER A 169 26.30 -12.87 -4.40
CA SER A 169 27.53 -12.44 -5.06
C SER A 169 27.60 -12.84 -6.55
N ALA A 170 27.06 -14.02 -6.90
CA ALA A 170 27.06 -14.53 -8.27
C ALA A 170 25.84 -14.10 -9.11
N ALA A 171 24.79 -13.53 -8.50
CA ALA A 171 23.51 -13.29 -9.18
C ALA A 171 23.61 -12.29 -10.34
N LYS A 172 24.47 -11.27 -10.22
CA LYS A 172 24.67 -10.27 -11.28
C LYS A 172 25.78 -10.71 -12.24
N ARG A 173 25.37 -11.10 -13.45
CA ARG A 173 26.27 -11.54 -14.52
C ARG A 173 27.13 -10.41 -15.10
N THR A 174 26.66 -9.17 -15.04
CA THR A 174 27.34 -8.00 -15.60
C THR A 174 28.08 -7.20 -14.54
N LYS A 175 29.22 -6.60 -14.90
CA LYS A 175 29.97 -5.72 -13.99
C LYS A 175 29.21 -4.40 -13.75
N PRO A 176 29.38 -3.76 -12.56
CA PRO A 176 30.05 -4.29 -11.38
C PRO A 176 29.20 -5.36 -10.68
N HIS A 177 29.83 -6.41 -10.17
CA HIS A 177 29.16 -7.46 -9.38
C HIS A 177 28.69 -6.92 -8.03
N TYR A 178 27.76 -7.62 -7.38
CA TYR A 178 27.32 -7.25 -6.04
C TYR A 178 28.42 -7.52 -5.01
N ILE A 179 28.60 -6.58 -4.09
CA ILE A 179 29.50 -6.73 -2.95
C ILE A 179 28.67 -7.25 -1.78
N VAL A 180 28.88 -8.50 -1.39
CA VAL A 180 28.22 -9.10 -0.24
C VAL A 180 29.09 -8.86 1.00
N LYS A 181 28.51 -8.24 2.02
CA LYS A 181 29.12 -8.07 3.33
C LYS A 181 28.37 -8.95 4.32
N GLU A 182 29.00 -10.05 4.73
CA GLU A 182 28.46 -10.90 5.79
C GLU A 182 28.65 -10.17 7.13
N LEU A 183 27.57 -10.06 7.88
CA LEU A 183 27.52 -9.40 9.18
C LEU A 183 27.39 -10.48 10.25
N ASP A 184 28.05 -10.28 11.38
CA ASP A 184 27.93 -11.12 12.56
C ASP A 184 27.09 -10.41 13.65
N GLU A 185 26.87 -11.10 14.77
CA GLU A 185 26.10 -10.57 15.90
C GLU A 185 26.65 -9.23 16.39
N HIS A 186 27.97 -9.01 16.33
CA HIS A 186 28.65 -7.79 16.76
C HIS A 186 28.32 -6.56 15.90
N CYS A 187 27.73 -6.76 14.72
CA CYS A 187 27.31 -5.68 13.83
C CYS A 187 25.91 -5.12 14.17
N PHE A 188 25.16 -5.79 15.05
CA PHE A 188 23.79 -5.39 15.42
C PHE A 188 23.77 -4.80 16.82
N PHE A 189 23.16 -3.62 16.98
CA PHE A 189 23.14 -2.87 18.24
C PHE A 189 21.72 -2.78 18.82
N ASP A 190 21.60 -2.83 20.16
CA ASP A 190 20.35 -2.61 20.87
C ASP A 190 20.11 -1.11 21.10
N PHE A 191 19.11 -0.57 20.40
CA PHE A 191 18.71 0.84 20.52
C PHE A 191 17.71 1.12 21.63
N LYS A 192 17.32 0.14 22.47
CA LYS A 192 16.37 0.37 23.59
C LYS A 192 16.87 1.44 24.55
N GLN A 193 18.18 1.47 24.82
CA GLN A 193 18.78 2.50 25.67
C GLN A 193 18.65 3.87 25.02
N VAL A 194 18.99 4.00 23.74
CA VAL A 194 18.86 5.25 22.97
C VAL A 194 17.40 5.71 22.95
N ALA A 195 16.45 4.81 22.65
CA ALA A 195 15.02 5.10 22.66
C ALA A 195 14.52 5.55 24.04
N GLY A 196 15.06 4.99 25.12
CA GLY A 196 14.78 5.43 26.49
C GLY A 196 15.22 6.87 26.78
N HIS A 197 16.18 7.41 26.05
CA HIS A 197 16.64 8.79 26.17
C HIS A 197 15.86 9.76 25.25
N LEU A 198 15.31 9.26 24.15
CA LEU A 198 14.46 9.99 23.20
C LEU A 198 13.00 10.07 23.70
N LYS A 199 12.75 10.88 24.73
CA LYS A 199 11.42 11.04 25.34
C LYS A 199 10.69 12.33 24.98
N SER A 200 11.34 13.25 24.28
CA SER A 200 10.77 14.56 23.93
C SER A 200 10.65 14.69 22.43
N PHE A 201 9.41 14.60 21.95
CA PHE A 201 9.04 14.86 20.55
C PHE A 201 8.04 16.04 20.46
N ASP A 202 7.71 16.68 21.58
CA ASP A 202 6.66 17.69 21.62
C ASP A 202 7.16 19.11 21.34
N LEU A 203 8.47 19.34 21.43
CA LEU A 203 9.07 20.67 21.39
C LEU A 203 10.20 20.76 20.37
N ASP A 204 10.32 21.92 19.74
CA ASP A 204 11.46 22.28 18.91
C ASP A 204 12.61 22.91 19.71
N VAL A 205 13.70 23.25 19.02
CA VAL A 205 14.89 23.87 19.62
C VAL A 205 14.57 25.21 20.31
N ASP A 206 13.56 25.93 19.83
CA ASP A 206 13.08 27.21 20.38
C ASP A 206 12.00 27.02 21.46
N ARG A 207 11.76 25.77 21.88
CA ARG A 207 10.76 25.35 22.89
C ARG A 207 9.32 25.65 22.49
N GLN A 208 9.03 25.77 21.19
CA GLN A 208 7.67 25.82 20.68
C GLN A 208 7.09 24.42 20.53
N LYS A 209 5.77 24.31 20.65
CA LYS A 209 5.06 23.04 20.53
C LYS A 209 4.99 22.60 19.07
N VAL A 210 5.46 21.39 18.79
CA VAL A 210 5.38 20.78 17.47
C VAL A 210 3.98 20.25 17.20
N GLN A 211 3.36 20.70 16.11
CA GLN A 211 2.05 20.27 15.66
C GLN A 211 2.18 19.12 14.66
N TRP A 212 2.40 17.91 15.18
CA TRP A 212 2.67 16.71 14.38
C TRP A 212 1.70 16.48 13.21
N LEU A 213 0.42 16.74 13.40
CA LEU A 213 -0.62 16.58 12.35
C LEU A 213 -0.45 17.53 11.17
N ASN A 214 0.22 18.65 11.37
CA ASN A 214 0.41 19.68 10.36
C ASN A 214 1.73 19.53 9.60
N ILE A 215 2.64 18.67 10.07
CA ILE A 215 3.93 18.44 9.41
C ILE A 215 3.68 17.84 8.02
N LYS A 216 4.27 18.45 7.00
CA LYS A 216 4.11 18.04 5.60
C LYS A 216 5.31 17.30 5.04
N SER A 217 6.49 17.51 5.62
CA SER A 217 7.69 16.72 5.30
C SER A 217 8.64 16.66 6.48
N MET A 218 9.39 15.56 6.56
CA MET A 218 10.47 15.37 7.52
C MET A 218 11.75 15.02 6.79
N LYS A 219 12.88 15.41 7.36
CA LYS A 219 14.22 15.14 6.83
C LYS A 219 15.15 14.78 7.98
N THR A 220 16.11 13.91 7.70
CA THR A 220 17.17 13.54 8.64
C THR A 220 18.51 13.80 7.96
N THR A 221 19.45 14.40 8.70
CA THR A 221 20.86 14.52 8.31
C THR A 221 21.77 13.95 9.40
N LYS A 222 23.05 13.79 9.10
CA LYS A 222 24.03 13.29 10.08
C LYS A 222 24.15 14.22 11.30
N GLU A 223 24.02 15.51 11.06
CA GLU A 223 24.13 16.57 12.06
C GLU A 223 22.79 16.81 12.77
N ASN A 224 21.68 16.70 12.03
CA ASN A 224 20.34 17.00 12.50
C ASN A 224 19.42 15.79 12.32
N PRO A 225 19.24 14.98 13.37
CA PRO A 225 18.53 13.71 13.28
C PRO A 225 17.05 13.86 12.88
N ILE A 226 16.38 14.95 13.28
CA ILE A 226 14.98 15.19 12.91
C ILE A 226 14.76 16.69 12.58
N LEU A 227 14.55 16.95 11.29
CA LEU A 227 14.08 18.22 10.74
C LEU A 227 12.64 18.03 10.26
N TYR A 228 11.76 18.99 10.51
CA TYR A 228 10.36 18.96 10.07
C TYR A 228 9.96 20.27 9.39
N ASP A 229 8.98 20.20 8.50
CA ASP A 229 8.52 21.35 7.72
C ASP A 229 6.98 21.40 7.64
N TYR A 230 6.43 22.59 7.87
CA TYR A 230 5.02 22.92 7.60
C TYR A 230 4.82 23.50 6.19
N ASP A 231 5.68 24.41 5.70
CA ASP A 231 5.48 25.19 4.47
C ASP A 231 6.78 25.68 3.79
N ALA A 232 7.70 24.75 3.53
CA ALA A 232 9.02 24.93 2.89
C ALA A 232 10.14 25.55 3.76
N GLN A 233 9.99 25.59 5.08
CA GLN A 233 11.06 25.92 6.03
C GLN A 233 11.23 24.77 7.02
N TYR A 234 12.47 24.27 7.14
CA TYR A 234 12.79 23.19 8.07
C TYR A 234 13.15 23.75 9.43
N ASP A 235 12.40 23.34 10.44
CA ASP A 235 12.71 23.53 11.85
C ASP A 235 13.29 22.23 12.44
N GLN A 236 13.99 22.35 13.55
CA GLN A 236 14.67 21.23 14.21
C GLN A 236 13.93 20.78 15.47
N LEU A 237 13.71 19.47 15.58
CA LEU A 237 13.16 18.91 16.80
C LEU A 237 14.19 18.93 17.92
N ASN A 238 13.75 19.32 19.13
CA ASN A 238 14.60 19.24 20.31
C ASN A 238 14.55 17.85 20.92
N LEU A 239 15.55 17.05 20.56
CA LEU A 239 15.74 15.71 21.12
C LEU A 239 16.43 15.72 22.50
N ALA A 240 17.02 16.86 22.90
CA ALA A 240 17.64 17.00 24.20
C ALA A 240 16.57 17.07 25.30
N GLN A 241 16.75 16.26 26.33
CA GLN A 241 15.72 16.02 27.33
C GLN A 241 15.24 17.27 28.05
N ARG A 242 13.92 17.31 28.24
CA ARG A 242 13.23 18.06 29.30
C ARG A 242 13.51 17.39 30.65
N ILE A 243 14.68 17.62 31.27
CA ILE A 243 14.89 17.26 32.67
C ILE A 243 14.39 18.41 33.54
N ARG A 244 13.24 18.22 34.20
CA ARG A 244 12.86 19.05 35.33
C ARG A 244 13.99 18.96 36.38
N LYS A 245 14.71 20.05 36.62
CA LYS A 245 15.62 20.32 37.77
C LYS A 245 16.97 19.59 37.88
N VAL A 246 17.46 18.78 36.93
CA VAL A 246 18.81 18.18 37.04
C VAL A 246 19.65 18.40 35.78
N GLN A 247 20.90 18.76 36.02
CA GLN A 247 21.82 19.54 35.19
C GLN A 247 22.74 18.64 34.33
N HIS A 248 22.18 17.76 33.51
CA HIS A 248 23.01 16.99 32.56
C HIS A 248 22.35 16.94 31.18
N SER A 249 22.93 17.67 30.23
CA SER A 249 22.71 17.46 28.80
C SER A 249 23.27 16.09 28.43
N VAL A 250 22.43 15.17 27.96
CA VAL A 250 22.90 13.88 27.42
C VAL A 250 23.41 14.13 26.01
N ASP A 251 24.71 13.94 25.78
CA ASP A 251 25.25 13.87 24.42
C ASP A 251 24.90 12.51 23.81
N PHE A 252 24.17 12.51 22.69
CA PHE A 252 23.82 11.29 21.97
C PHE A 252 25.05 10.54 21.45
N HIS A 253 26.19 11.20 21.26
CA HIS A 253 27.46 10.55 20.87
C HIS A 253 28.08 9.74 22.02
N GLU A 254 27.70 10.00 23.26
CA GLU A 254 28.19 9.28 24.45
C GLU A 254 27.33 8.06 24.81
N ILE A 255 26.12 7.96 24.24
CA ILE A 255 25.24 6.81 24.46
C ILE A 255 25.79 5.61 23.69
N LYS A 256 26.57 4.77 24.39
CA LYS A 256 27.01 3.48 23.85
C LYS A 256 25.80 2.55 23.76
N SER A 257 25.54 2.04 22.56
CA SER A 257 24.58 0.96 22.37
C SER A 257 25.29 -0.37 22.57
N ASP A 258 24.73 -1.24 23.39
CA ASP A 258 25.23 -2.61 23.55
C ASP A 258 24.94 -3.42 22.28
N VAL A 259 25.72 -4.48 22.05
CA VAL A 259 25.44 -5.42 20.96
C VAL A 259 24.11 -6.13 21.24
N LEU A 260 23.24 -6.17 20.24
CA LEU A 260 21.93 -6.79 20.32
C LEU A 260 22.09 -8.27 20.64
N ASN A 261 21.41 -8.74 21.70
CA ASN A 261 21.41 -10.15 22.10
C ASN A 261 22.82 -10.71 22.41
N PHE A 262 23.77 -9.87 22.83
CA PHE A 262 25.13 -10.30 23.13
C PHE A 262 25.18 -11.49 24.10
N GLY A 263 25.75 -12.62 23.65
CA GLY A 263 25.87 -13.86 24.43
C GLY A 263 24.55 -14.61 24.66
N LYS A 264 23.44 -14.19 24.02
CA LYS A 264 22.14 -14.84 24.11
C LYS A 264 21.54 -14.96 22.72
N SER A 265 21.81 -16.05 22.01
CA SER A 265 21.17 -16.26 20.71
C SER A 265 19.64 -16.25 20.88
N PRO A 266 18.90 -15.44 20.10
CA PRO A 266 17.45 -15.44 20.15
C PRO A 266 16.97 -16.82 19.72
N GLY A 267 16.46 -17.60 20.69
CA GLY A 267 15.92 -18.92 20.41
C GLY A 267 14.83 -18.86 19.34
N ILE A 268 14.69 -19.95 18.58
CA ILE A 268 13.62 -20.06 17.60
C ILE A 268 12.32 -20.49 18.27
N ASP A 269 11.20 -19.99 17.74
CA ASP A 269 9.88 -20.39 18.23
C ASP A 269 9.67 -21.90 18.03
N LYS A 270 8.90 -22.52 18.94
CA LYS A 270 8.67 -23.95 18.93
C LYS A 270 8.02 -24.43 17.64
N ASP A 271 7.03 -23.70 17.12
CA ASP A 271 6.32 -24.10 15.90
C ASP A 271 7.28 -24.09 14.71
N LYS A 272 8.14 -23.06 14.63
CA LYS A 272 9.17 -22.97 13.60
C LYS A 272 10.23 -24.08 13.73
N TYR A 273 10.62 -24.44 14.95
CA TYR A 273 11.52 -25.56 15.19
C TYR A 273 10.90 -26.88 14.74
N ASP A 274 9.67 -27.16 15.14
CA ASP A 274 8.95 -28.39 14.79
C ASP A 274 8.77 -28.51 13.26
N ASP A 275 8.49 -27.40 12.57
CA ASP A 275 8.45 -27.33 11.11
C ASP A 275 9.80 -27.67 10.48
N LEU A 276 10.90 -27.07 10.93
CA LEU A 276 12.25 -27.38 10.44
C LEU A 276 12.63 -28.86 10.67
N GLN A 277 12.29 -29.40 11.85
CA GLN A 277 12.48 -30.82 12.14
C GLN A 277 11.68 -31.72 11.20
N SER A 278 10.45 -31.31 10.84
CA SER A 278 9.62 -32.05 9.89
C SER A 278 10.27 -32.12 8.51
N LEU A 279 10.87 -31.01 8.03
CA LEU A 279 11.57 -30.93 6.75
C LEU A 279 12.86 -31.78 6.76
N CYS A 280 13.60 -31.79 7.87
CA CYS A 280 14.76 -32.67 8.05
C CYS A 280 14.36 -34.15 8.05
N LYS A 281 13.29 -34.52 8.75
CA LYS A 281 12.76 -35.90 8.78
C LYS A 281 12.29 -36.37 7.41
N ALA A 282 11.63 -35.48 6.66
CA ALA A 282 11.18 -35.74 5.30
C ALA A 282 12.34 -35.79 4.27
N GLN A 283 13.58 -35.51 4.69
CA GLN A 283 14.77 -35.42 3.83
C GLN A 283 14.63 -34.39 2.70
N ILE A 284 13.76 -33.39 2.89
CA ILE A 284 13.66 -32.22 2.00
C ILE A 284 14.89 -31.34 2.20
N ILE A 285 15.37 -31.22 3.45
CA ILE A 285 16.68 -30.65 3.77
C ILE A 285 17.69 -31.81 3.81
N PRO A 286 18.78 -31.77 3.00
CA PRO A 286 19.84 -32.77 3.03
C PRO A 286 20.50 -32.89 4.41
N LYS A 287 20.97 -34.09 4.75
CA LYS A 287 21.56 -34.41 6.07
C LYS A 287 22.71 -33.49 6.46
N ASP A 288 23.52 -33.07 5.49
CA ASP A 288 24.68 -32.20 5.71
C ASP A 288 24.29 -30.80 6.24
N HIS A 289 23.02 -30.41 6.11
CA HIS A 289 22.50 -29.13 6.58
C HIS A 289 21.66 -29.23 7.86
N HIS A 290 21.46 -30.43 8.41
CA HIS A 290 20.61 -30.63 9.58
C HIS A 290 21.13 -29.89 10.81
N GLN A 291 22.45 -29.77 10.98
CA GLN A 291 23.05 -29.05 12.10
C GLN A 291 22.60 -27.58 12.14
N PHE A 292 22.45 -26.93 10.98
CA PHE A 292 22.02 -25.53 10.89
C PHE A 292 20.54 -25.35 11.30
N SER A 293 19.69 -26.34 11.03
CA SER A 293 18.25 -26.28 11.31
C SER A 293 17.86 -26.83 12.69
N THR A 294 18.79 -27.44 13.42
CA THR A 294 18.57 -28.10 14.72
C THR A 294 19.23 -27.38 15.90
N SER A 295 20.01 -26.33 15.63
CA SER A 295 20.71 -25.51 16.63
C SER A 295 19.88 -24.34 17.16
#